data_AF-A0A8J2M3E8-F1
#
_entry.id   AF-A0A8J2M3E8-F1
#
_cell.length_a   1.000
_cell.length_b   1.000
_cell.length_c   1.000
_cell.angle_alpha   90.00
_cell.angle_beta   90.00
_cell.angle_gamma   90.00
#
_symmetry.space_group_name_H-M   'P 1'
#
loop_
_entity.id
_entity.type
_entity.pdbx_description
1 polymer ?
#
loop_
_entity_poly.entity_id
_entity_poly.type
_entity_poly.pdbx_seq_one_letter_code
_entity_poly.pdbx_strand_id
1 'polypeptide(L)'
;MVLISMTRTPLRNIESTIKLERFISASCSLQKNTAGKYRTTSGRKQMLTYEMAHRPHHIGVKKSWLTWHSQNLETFRQRQPVVIAQDDIICRFVRGFFPDYITVDGSELVIKRQGNCVRVAGFFHYRNRLNIREIYWMFGFTEEFLSILLKQPVKLEIQFVADEKDLAYNYI
;
A
#
# COMPACT_ATOMS: atom_id res chain seq x y z
N MET A 1 -20.54 -40.77 18.65
CA MET A 1 -19.55 -41.41 17.75
C MET A 1 -20.06 -41.29 16.32
N VAL A 2 -19.23 -40.76 15.42
CA VAL A 2 -19.30 -40.79 13.94
C VAL A 2 -20.45 -40.03 13.23
N LEU A 3 -20.04 -39.49 12.07
CA LEU A 3 -20.76 -38.82 10.98
C LEU A 3 -22.14 -39.39 10.61
N ILE A 4 -22.93 -38.60 9.87
CA ILE A 4 -23.90 -38.90 8.78
C ILE A 4 -24.86 -37.69 8.73
N SER A 5 -25.48 -37.23 7.65
CA SER A 5 -25.32 -37.22 6.20
C SER A 5 -26.40 -36.23 5.72
N MET A 6 -26.37 -35.84 4.45
CA MET A 6 -27.47 -35.10 3.82
C MET A 6 -28.82 -35.84 3.92
N THR A 7 -29.95 -35.11 4.01
CA THR A 7 -31.13 -35.21 3.11
C THR A 7 -32.35 -34.40 3.58
N ARG A 8 -32.96 -33.71 2.59
CA ARG A 8 -34.41 -33.43 2.35
C ARG A 8 -35.30 -32.76 3.43
N THR A 9 -35.84 -31.61 3.01
CA THR A 9 -37.02 -30.84 3.50
C THR A 9 -38.27 -31.70 3.74
N PRO A 10 -39.21 -31.33 4.66
CA PRO A 10 -40.25 -30.35 4.31
C PRO A 10 -40.64 -29.38 5.46
N LEU A 11 -41.04 -28.18 5.04
CA LEU A 11 -41.59 -27.10 5.86
C LEU A 11 -42.74 -27.58 6.77
N ARG A 12 -42.54 -27.53 8.08
CA ARG A 12 -43.64 -27.46 9.07
C ARG A 12 -43.24 -26.56 10.24
N ASN A 13 -44.02 -25.49 10.39
CA ASN A 13 -44.19 -24.63 11.57
C ASN A 13 -42.91 -24.15 12.26
N ILE A 14 -42.37 -23.04 11.74
CA ILE A 14 -41.30 -22.29 12.39
C ILE A 14 -41.97 -21.19 13.24
N GLU A 15 -42.50 -21.56 14.41
CA GLU A 15 -42.43 -20.65 15.55
C GLU A 15 -40.96 -20.62 15.96
N SER A 16 -40.18 -19.78 15.28
CA SER A 16 -38.77 -19.59 15.60
C SER A 16 -38.67 -18.86 16.93
N THR A 17 -38.68 -19.64 18.00
CA THR A 17 -37.99 -19.24 19.23
C THR A 17 -36.53 -19.03 18.82
N ILE A 18 -36.13 -17.78 18.58
CA ILE A 18 -34.75 -17.42 18.29
C ILE A 18 -33.96 -17.79 19.54
N LYS A 19 -33.45 -19.03 19.58
CA LYS A 19 -32.38 -19.40 20.50
C LYS A 19 -31.16 -18.60 20.07
N LEU A 20 -31.02 -17.42 20.65
CA LEU A 20 -29.77 -16.69 20.75
C LEU A 20 -28.82 -17.54 21.58
N GLU A 21 -28.30 -18.62 21.00
CA GLU A 21 -27.12 -19.28 21.52
C GLU A 21 -25.98 -18.28 21.38
N ARG A 22 -25.74 -17.54 22.48
CA ARG A 22 -24.53 -16.76 22.65
C ARG A 22 -23.38 -17.76 22.60
N PHE A 23 -22.71 -17.84 21.44
CA PHE A 23 -21.44 -18.53 21.30
C PHE A 23 -20.38 -17.74 22.10
N ILE A 24 -20.36 -17.94 23.42
CA ILE A 24 -19.30 -17.42 24.29
C ILE A 24 -18.10 -18.33 24.08
N SER A 25 -17.15 -17.86 23.26
CA SER A 25 -15.85 -18.52 23.15
C SER A 25 -15.05 -18.23 24.42
N ALA A 26 -14.85 -19.25 25.25
CA ALA A 26 -14.07 -19.17 26.49
C ALA A 26 -12.55 -19.36 26.28
N SER A 27 -12.10 -19.55 25.04
CA SER A 27 -10.69 -19.64 24.70
C SER A 27 -10.11 -18.25 24.45
N CYS A 28 -8.85 -18.04 24.87
CA CYS A 28 -8.10 -16.84 24.52
C CYS A 28 -8.03 -16.71 22.98
N SER A 29 -8.42 -15.56 22.43
CA SER A 29 -8.22 -15.26 21.01
C SER A 29 -6.72 -15.22 20.74
N LEU A 30 -6.21 -16.16 19.92
CA LEU A 30 -4.83 -16.13 19.48
C LEU A 30 -4.63 -14.98 18.47
N GLN A 31 -4.42 -13.77 18.98
CA GLN A 31 -4.24 -12.59 18.14
C GLN A 31 -2.80 -12.53 17.61
N LYS A 32 -2.58 -13.12 16.44
CA LYS A 32 -1.30 -13.03 15.73
C LYS A 32 -1.11 -11.60 15.20
N ASN A 33 0.09 -11.03 15.38
CA ASN A 33 0.42 -9.74 14.76
C ASN A 33 0.51 -9.90 13.23
N THR A 34 -0.41 -9.25 12.50
CA THR A 34 -0.54 -9.27 11.03
C THR A 34 -0.05 -8.00 10.34
N ALA A 35 0.24 -6.92 11.09
CA ALA A 35 0.57 -5.63 10.52
C ALA A 35 1.89 -5.66 9.74
N GLY A 36 1.86 -5.20 8.48
CA GLY A 36 3.04 -5.13 7.61
C GLY A 36 3.72 -6.48 7.39
N LYS A 37 2.94 -7.57 7.35
CA LYS A 37 3.44 -8.92 7.07
C LYS A 37 2.69 -9.54 5.91
N TYR A 38 3.43 -10.03 4.94
CA TYR A 38 2.90 -10.86 3.87
C TYR A 38 2.81 -12.32 4.33
N ARG A 39 1.76 -13.02 3.89
CA ARG A 39 1.57 -14.45 4.19
C ARG A 39 2.39 -15.28 3.21
N THR A 40 3.01 -16.34 3.70
CA THR A 40 3.76 -17.29 2.87
C THR A 40 2.83 -17.97 1.88
N THR A 41 3.27 -18.08 0.63
CA THR A 41 2.54 -18.72 -0.46
C THR A 41 3.12 -20.11 -0.74
N SER A 42 2.26 -21.07 -1.06
CA SER A 42 2.71 -22.41 -1.44
C SER A 42 3.55 -22.34 -2.72
N GLY A 43 4.80 -22.81 -2.64
CA GLY A 43 5.74 -22.82 -3.76
C GLY A 43 6.46 -21.49 -4.03
N ARG A 44 6.55 -20.59 -3.05
CA ARG A 44 7.30 -19.32 -3.16
C ARG A 44 6.96 -18.50 -4.41
N LYS A 45 5.66 -18.37 -4.67
CA LYS A 45 5.17 -17.76 -5.91
C LYS A 45 5.12 -16.23 -5.85
N GLN A 46 4.98 -15.66 -4.66
CA GLN A 46 4.86 -14.22 -4.50
C GLN A 46 6.24 -13.61 -4.33
N MET A 47 6.62 -12.71 -5.25
CA MET A 47 7.81 -11.90 -5.05
C MET A 47 7.54 -10.78 -4.06
N LEU A 48 8.55 -10.45 -3.28
CA LEU A 48 8.58 -9.30 -2.38
C LEU A 48 9.79 -8.45 -2.72
N THR A 49 9.53 -7.16 -2.82
CA THR A 49 10.54 -6.10 -2.80
C THR A 49 11.16 -5.96 -1.42
N TYR A 50 12.27 -5.22 -1.36
CA TYR A 50 12.99 -4.98 -0.11
C TYR A 50 12.10 -4.33 0.97
N GLU A 51 11.33 -3.31 0.60
CA GLU A 51 10.46 -2.57 1.53
C GLU A 51 9.30 -3.43 2.06
N MET A 52 8.76 -4.35 1.25
CA MET A 52 7.73 -5.33 1.63
C MET A 52 8.26 -6.47 2.52
N ALA A 53 9.46 -6.95 2.26
CA ALA A 53 10.04 -8.09 2.98
C ALA A 53 10.36 -7.77 4.45
N HIS A 54 10.59 -6.51 4.78
CA HIS A 54 10.94 -6.07 6.12
C HIS A 54 9.72 -5.67 6.96
N ARG A 55 9.60 -6.30 8.13
CA ARG A 55 8.55 -6.04 9.13
C ARG A 55 8.62 -4.61 9.70
N PRO A 56 7.50 -4.05 10.21
CA PRO A 56 7.44 -2.69 10.73
C PRO A 56 8.44 -2.36 11.85
N HIS A 57 8.79 -3.32 12.72
CA HIS A 57 9.77 -3.09 13.79
C HIS A 57 11.23 -2.95 13.29
N HIS A 58 11.49 -3.18 12.00
CA HIS A 58 12.80 -2.92 11.40
C HIS A 58 12.92 -1.52 10.79
N ILE A 59 11.89 -0.66 10.92
CA ILE A 59 11.97 0.75 10.53
C ILE A 59 13.03 1.45 11.38
N GLY A 60 13.95 2.17 10.72
CA GLY A 60 15.10 2.81 11.34
C GLY A 60 16.34 1.92 11.51
N VAL A 61 16.25 0.63 11.15
CA VAL A 61 17.38 -0.31 11.22
C VAL A 61 17.69 -0.94 9.87
N LYS A 62 16.72 -1.63 9.26
CA LYS A 62 16.87 -2.25 7.92
C LYS A 62 16.18 -1.45 6.85
N LYS A 63 14.97 -0.96 7.15
CA LYS A 63 14.18 -0.11 6.26
C LYS A 63 14.09 1.30 6.79
N SER A 64 13.96 2.26 5.89
CA SER A 64 13.83 3.68 6.22
C SER A 64 12.37 4.12 6.16
N TRP A 65 12.14 5.43 6.14
CA TRP A 65 10.83 6.02 5.91
C TRP A 65 10.61 6.31 4.43
N LEU A 66 9.37 6.14 3.97
CA LEU A 66 8.95 6.49 2.61
C LEU A 66 8.68 7.98 2.47
N THR A 67 8.24 8.65 3.54
CA THR A 67 7.99 10.09 3.54
C THR A 67 9.00 10.80 4.44
N TRP A 68 9.66 11.82 3.90
CA TRP A 68 10.65 12.63 4.60
C TRP A 68 10.17 14.07 4.70
N HIS A 69 9.91 14.53 5.93
CA HIS A 69 9.48 15.88 6.25
C HIS A 69 9.85 16.28 7.69
N SER A 70 9.86 17.58 7.99
CA SER A 70 10.28 18.11 9.30
C SER A 70 9.19 18.12 10.39
N GLN A 71 7.91 17.97 10.01
CA GLN A 71 6.79 18.15 10.96
C GLN A 71 6.74 17.15 12.13
N ASN A 72 7.34 15.96 11.99
CA ASN A 72 7.36 14.96 13.06
C ASN A 72 8.49 15.17 14.08
N LEU A 73 9.34 16.18 13.87
CA LEU A 73 10.37 16.55 14.83
C LEU A 73 9.73 17.23 16.05
N GLU A 74 10.32 17.00 17.23
CA GLU A 74 9.78 17.46 18.51
C GLU A 74 9.50 18.97 18.55
N THR A 75 10.41 19.78 18.01
CA THR A 75 10.30 21.24 17.95
C THR A 75 9.13 21.72 17.08
N PHE A 76 8.76 20.96 16.06
CA PHE A 76 7.75 21.35 15.05
C PHE A 76 6.38 20.71 15.27
N ARG A 77 6.18 20.03 16.40
CA ARG A 77 4.99 19.21 16.74
C ARG A 77 3.71 20.01 17.04
N GLN A 78 3.63 21.27 16.58
CA GLN A 78 2.63 22.25 16.99
C GLN A 78 1.33 22.26 16.15
N ARG A 79 1.22 21.53 15.04
CA ARG A 79 0.01 21.51 14.18
C ARG A 79 -0.41 20.12 13.72
N GLN A 80 -1.73 20.00 13.43
CA GLN A 80 -2.35 18.82 12.82
C GLN A 80 -1.56 18.33 11.60
N PRO A 81 -1.52 17.01 11.33
CA PRO A 81 -0.68 16.41 10.30
C PRO A 81 -1.28 16.60 8.89
N VAL A 82 -1.45 17.85 8.45
CA VAL A 82 -1.92 18.19 7.10
C VAL A 82 -0.98 17.60 6.05
N VAL A 83 0.33 17.56 6.32
CA VAL A 83 1.31 16.95 5.40
C VAL A 83 1.07 15.47 5.21
N ILE A 84 0.67 14.73 6.24
CA ILE A 84 0.36 13.29 6.09
C ILE A 84 -0.83 13.10 5.15
N ALA A 85 -1.87 13.93 5.29
CA ALA A 85 -3.02 13.89 4.38
C ALA A 85 -2.64 14.26 2.94
N GLN A 86 -1.77 15.27 2.76
CA GLN A 86 -1.25 15.64 1.44
C GLN A 86 -0.43 14.51 0.81
N ASP A 87 0.45 13.88 1.59
CA ASP A 87 1.30 12.78 1.12
C ASP A 87 0.45 11.55 0.72
N ASP A 88 -0.63 11.25 1.45
CA ASP A 88 -1.59 10.20 1.07
C ASP A 88 -2.35 10.55 -0.21
N ILE A 89 -2.77 11.82 -0.38
CA ILE A 89 -3.38 12.29 -1.63
C ILE A 89 -2.43 12.11 -2.82
N ILE A 90 -1.17 12.49 -2.67
CA ILE A 90 -0.14 12.30 -3.72
C ILE A 90 0.01 10.82 -4.04
N CYS A 91 0.17 9.97 -3.02
CA CYS A 91 0.33 8.52 -3.22
C CYS A 91 -0.86 7.91 -3.96
N ARG A 92 -2.09 8.25 -3.54
CA ARG A 92 -3.31 7.74 -4.19
C ARG A 92 -3.47 8.26 -5.60
N PHE A 93 -3.16 9.54 -5.83
CA PHE A 93 -3.25 10.14 -7.14
C PHE A 93 -2.29 9.47 -8.12
N VAL A 94 -1.00 9.34 -7.75
CA VAL A 94 0.01 8.67 -8.59
C VAL A 94 -0.40 7.21 -8.82
N ARG A 95 -0.89 6.50 -7.79
CA ARG A 95 -1.40 5.13 -7.94
C ARG A 95 -2.57 5.00 -8.92
N GLY A 96 -3.53 5.91 -8.84
CA GLY A 96 -4.71 5.89 -9.70
C GLY A 96 -4.43 6.37 -11.12
N PHE A 97 -3.49 7.29 -11.31
CA PHE A 97 -3.19 7.89 -12.61
C PHE A 97 -2.22 7.07 -13.46
N PHE A 98 -1.34 6.28 -12.83
CA PHE A 98 -0.34 5.44 -13.51
C PHE A 98 -0.57 3.93 -13.32
N PRO A 99 -1.78 3.38 -13.54
CA PRO A 99 -2.06 1.97 -13.24
C PRO A 99 -1.19 0.99 -14.05
N ASP A 100 -0.84 1.35 -15.30
CA ASP A 100 -0.08 0.48 -16.20
C ASP A 100 1.44 0.51 -15.97
N TYR A 101 1.93 1.54 -15.29
CA TYR A 101 3.37 1.79 -15.11
C TYR A 101 3.87 1.43 -13.72
N ILE A 102 2.98 1.14 -12.77
CA ILE A 102 3.42 0.83 -11.42
C ILE A 102 3.84 -0.64 -11.38
N THR A 103 5.10 -0.88 -11.01
CA THR A 103 5.70 -2.21 -10.88
C THR A 103 4.97 -3.04 -9.83
N VAL A 104 4.64 -2.47 -8.68
CA VAL A 104 4.16 -3.17 -7.47
C VAL A 104 2.73 -2.70 -7.11
N ASP A 105 2.12 -3.05 -5.97
CA ASP A 105 0.88 -2.39 -5.45
C ASP A 105 1.01 -0.84 -5.25
N GLY A 106 2.05 -0.20 -5.81
CA GLY A 106 2.36 1.22 -5.72
C GLY A 106 2.76 1.67 -4.32
N SER A 107 2.99 0.73 -3.41
CA SER A 107 3.21 1.00 -1.99
C SER A 107 4.52 1.71 -1.67
N GLU A 108 5.48 1.75 -2.60
CA GLU A 108 6.88 2.14 -2.33
C GLU A 108 7.26 3.48 -2.94
N LEU A 109 6.29 4.37 -3.16
CA LEU A 109 6.57 5.75 -3.54
C LEU A 109 7.28 6.46 -2.38
N VAL A 110 8.38 7.13 -2.70
CA VAL A 110 9.19 7.90 -1.75
C VAL A 110 8.92 9.38 -1.95
N ILE A 111 8.40 10.06 -0.92
CA ILE A 111 8.13 11.49 -0.95
C ILE A 111 9.20 12.21 -0.13
N LYS A 112 9.87 13.17 -0.76
CA LYS A 112 10.88 14.03 -0.12
C LYS A 112 10.39 15.47 -0.14
N ARG A 113 10.24 16.06 1.05
CA ARG A 113 9.89 17.48 1.19
C ARG A 113 11.13 18.30 1.53
N GLN A 114 11.54 19.15 0.60
CA GLN A 114 12.67 20.06 0.75
C GLN A 114 12.15 21.49 0.70
N GLY A 115 11.98 22.10 1.89
CA GLY A 115 11.34 23.40 1.99
C GLY A 115 9.91 23.36 1.44
N ASN A 116 9.62 24.21 0.44
CA ASN A 116 8.31 24.25 -0.21
C ASN A 116 8.18 23.25 -1.37
N CYS A 117 9.26 22.60 -1.82
CA CYS A 117 9.21 21.68 -2.95
C CYS A 117 8.95 20.24 -2.48
N VAL A 118 8.02 19.57 -3.17
CA VAL A 118 7.70 18.16 -2.96
C VAL A 118 8.26 17.36 -4.12
N ARG A 119 9.21 16.48 -3.84
CA ARG A 119 9.77 15.55 -4.82
C ARG A 119 9.19 14.16 -4.57
N VAL A 120 8.56 13.58 -5.58
CA VAL A 120 7.98 12.24 -5.52
C VAL A 120 8.85 11.32 -6.37
N ALA A 121 9.51 10.38 -5.73
CA ALA A 121 10.38 9.41 -6.35
C ALA A 121 9.77 8.01 -6.27
N GLY A 122 10.15 7.15 -7.22
CA GLY A 122 9.69 5.77 -7.24
C GLY A 122 10.16 5.03 -8.47
N PHE A 123 9.77 3.76 -8.56
CA PHE A 123 10.09 2.89 -9.68
C PHE A 123 8.84 2.63 -10.52
N PHE A 124 8.95 2.85 -11.83
CA PHE A 124 7.94 2.47 -12.81
C PHE A 124 8.45 1.34 -13.70
N HIS A 125 7.54 0.47 -14.11
CA HIS A 125 7.75 -0.58 -15.08
C HIS A 125 7.33 -0.07 -16.46
N TYR A 126 7.98 -0.53 -17.52
CA TYR A 126 7.40 -0.43 -18.84
C TYR A 126 6.99 -1.81 -19.35
N ARG A 127 5.69 -1.99 -19.59
CA ARG A 127 5.16 -3.29 -20.04
C ARG A 127 5.45 -3.59 -21.51
N ASN A 128 5.65 -2.56 -22.33
CA ASN A 128 5.94 -2.60 -23.77
C ASN A 128 6.62 -1.28 -24.20
N ARG A 129 6.90 -1.11 -25.51
CA ARG A 129 7.57 0.08 -26.11
C ARG A 129 7.16 1.40 -25.43
N LEU A 130 8.16 2.09 -24.86
CA LEU A 130 8.00 3.39 -24.21
C LEU A 130 7.51 4.43 -25.21
N ASN A 131 6.24 4.85 -25.10
CA ASN A 131 5.76 6.03 -25.80
C ASN A 131 6.20 7.29 -25.04
N ILE A 132 7.44 7.71 -25.32
CA ILE A 132 8.13 8.79 -24.60
C ILE A 132 7.28 10.06 -24.51
N ARG A 133 6.59 10.43 -25.59
CA ARG A 133 5.75 11.64 -25.64
C ARG A 133 4.59 11.59 -24.66
N GLU A 134 3.93 10.45 -24.55
CA GLU A 134 2.79 10.25 -23.66
C GLU A 134 3.24 10.30 -22.20
N ILE A 135 4.37 9.65 -21.88
CA ILE A 135 4.95 9.67 -20.53
C ILE A 135 5.30 11.09 -20.10
N TYR A 136 6.00 11.86 -20.96
CA TYR A 136 6.33 13.26 -20.65
C TYR A 136 5.07 14.13 -20.47
N TRP A 137 4.03 13.88 -21.25
CA TRP A 137 2.74 14.56 -21.07
C TRP A 137 2.10 14.20 -19.72
N MET A 138 2.06 12.92 -19.36
CA MET A 138 1.52 12.44 -18.08
C MET A 138 2.30 13.02 -16.88
N PHE A 139 3.62 13.12 -17.00
CA PHE A 139 4.47 13.72 -15.98
C PHE A 139 4.17 15.20 -15.83
N GLY A 140 4.16 15.96 -16.94
CA GLY A 140 3.82 17.37 -16.92
C GLY A 140 2.41 17.64 -16.35
N PHE A 141 1.43 16.84 -16.75
CA PHE A 141 0.08 16.92 -16.20
C PHE A 141 0.05 16.70 -14.68
N THR A 142 0.72 15.65 -14.21
CA THR A 142 0.75 15.31 -12.78
C THR A 142 1.46 16.39 -11.96
N GLU A 143 2.60 16.88 -12.43
CA GLU A 143 3.35 17.96 -11.76
C GLU A 143 2.51 19.23 -11.66
N GLU A 144 1.90 19.68 -12.77
CA GLU A 144 1.08 20.89 -12.78
C GLU A 144 -0.19 20.73 -11.94
N PHE A 145 -0.91 19.61 -12.09
CA PHE A 145 -2.14 19.35 -11.34
C PHE A 145 -1.89 19.32 -9.83
N LEU A 146 -0.90 18.53 -9.37
CA LEU A 146 -0.58 18.45 -7.95
C LEU A 146 -0.03 19.79 -7.43
N SER A 147 0.70 20.54 -8.26
CA SER A 147 1.19 21.86 -7.86
C SER A 147 0.06 22.86 -7.64
N ILE A 148 -0.94 22.87 -8.53
CA ILE A 148 -2.13 23.72 -8.39
C ILE A 148 -2.98 23.29 -7.19
N LEU A 149 -3.12 21.98 -6.95
CA LEU A 149 -3.93 21.43 -5.86
C LEU A 149 -3.31 21.75 -4.48
N LEU A 150 -2.01 21.49 -4.32
CA LEU A 150 -1.31 21.63 -3.04
C LEU A 150 -0.78 23.05 -2.79
N LYS A 151 -0.75 23.91 -3.83
CA LYS A 151 -0.12 25.24 -3.81
C LYS A 151 1.38 25.18 -3.52
N GLN A 152 2.04 24.10 -3.94
CA GLN A 152 3.46 23.84 -3.74
C GLN A 152 4.04 23.23 -5.01
N PRO A 153 5.26 23.58 -5.44
CA PRO A 153 5.86 22.95 -6.60
C PRO A 153 6.12 21.46 -6.36
N VAL A 154 5.51 20.62 -7.19
CA VAL A 154 5.68 19.16 -7.18
C VAL A 154 6.56 18.73 -8.34
N LYS A 155 7.52 17.85 -8.07
CA LYS A 155 8.42 17.26 -9.07
C LYS A 155 8.42 15.74 -9.00
N LEU A 156 8.29 15.10 -10.15
CA LEU A 156 8.34 13.64 -10.28
C LEU A 156 9.75 13.19 -10.65
N GLU A 157 10.36 12.38 -9.80
CA GLU A 157 11.70 11.81 -9.96
C GLU A 157 11.59 10.28 -10.07
N ILE A 158 10.96 9.82 -11.15
CA ILE A 158 10.63 8.41 -11.34
C ILE A 158 11.70 7.73 -12.19
N GLN A 159 12.16 6.56 -11.74
CA GLN A 159 13.09 5.71 -12.46
C GLN A 159 12.36 4.55 -13.13
N PHE A 160 12.64 4.30 -14.40
CA PHE A 160 12.06 3.17 -15.12
C PHE A 160 12.93 1.92 -14.96
N VAL A 161 12.26 0.79 -14.76
CA VAL A 161 12.83 -0.55 -14.62
C VAL A 161 12.30 -1.42 -15.76
N ALA A 162 13.16 -2.31 -16.28
CA ALA A 162 12.85 -3.14 -17.44
C ALA A 162 11.88 -4.27 -17.12
N ASP A 163 12.12 -4.98 -16.03
CA ASP A 163 11.26 -6.06 -15.54
C ASP A 163 10.96 -5.86 -14.05
N GLU A 164 9.74 -6.17 -13.63
CA GLU A 164 9.36 -6.12 -12.20
C GLU A 164 10.23 -7.05 -11.33
N LYS A 165 10.76 -8.13 -11.93
CA LYS A 165 11.66 -9.08 -11.27
C LYS A 165 12.97 -8.44 -10.81
N ASP A 166 13.41 -7.35 -11.44
CA ASP A 166 14.64 -6.66 -11.04
C ASP A 166 14.52 -6.00 -9.66
N LEU A 167 13.28 -5.77 -9.19
CA LEU A 167 12.99 -5.25 -7.85
C LEU A 167 12.80 -6.37 -6.81
N ALA A 168 12.83 -7.64 -7.22
CA ALA A 168 12.59 -8.76 -6.32
C ALA A 168 13.76 -8.93 -5.33
N TYR A 169 13.45 -8.89 -4.04
CA TYR A 169 14.39 -9.19 -2.96
C TYR A 169 14.25 -10.63 -2.46
N ASN A 170 13.01 -11.12 -2.32
CA ASN A 170 12.75 -12.47 -1.85
C ASN A 170 11.46 -13.03 -2.47
N TYR A 171 11.33 -14.36 -2.51
CA TYR A 171 10.13 -15.06 -2.94
C TYR A 171 9.55 -15.86 -1.78
N ILE A 172 8.28 -15.61 -1.45
CA ILE A 172 7.58 -16.22 -0.30
C ILE A 172 6.33 -17.00 -0.68
#